data_AF-A0A498NVU5-F1
#
_entry.id   AF-A0A498NVU5-F1
#
_cell.length_a   1.000
_cell.length_b   1.000
_cell.length_c   1.000
_cell.angle_alpha   90.00
_cell.angle_beta   90.00
_cell.angle_gamma   90.00
#
_symmetry.space_group_name_H-M   'P 1'
#
loop_
_entity.id
_entity.type
_entity.pdbx_description
1 polymer ?
#
loop_
_entity_poly.entity_id
_entity_poly.type
_entity_poly.pdbx_seq_one_letter_code
_entity_poly.pdbx_strand_id
1 'polypeptide(L)'
;MLSKLHHINSNIKQGALVGLRELLSAQPTLIELHASAVLSEVAALFTDKDGSVRAAAVRLLRFIAQCIPAERVAPFFPLLSAHLTCAMTHISEAIQEDALRVLDVLLEHYPGLLSQRHTVLLTNFLELISQKRKSGTGQDKSGKGGFALTISTNRKITAQQWRLTVLLRLGSFLQAVVEERPLEEGVTSRIGLGMWAGEKGSVKPVDVSWEDHVFGKGKIQMFENSGAVPTPHSAYKLRIRQQVAAGSVAGTNVEPLALNVTLCQVMVTLSLRGQDHVGAEDADWLGPIRVFIRETLSNGGKLSLKHLAALLEVVWRMIVTQRSRVVTDDLLQAVFVQYQQRNLAVSIRTLLLRFFSQLYIQEHQNHPHIAR
;
A
#
# COMPACT_ATOMS: atom_id res chain seq x y z
N MET A 1 31.97 -20.58 -8.85
CA MET A 1 31.28 -19.38 -9.38
C MET A 1 30.88 -18.43 -8.26
N LEU A 2 30.26 -18.89 -7.17
CA LEU A 2 29.85 -18.03 -6.04
C LEU A 2 30.98 -17.17 -5.46
N SER A 3 32.17 -17.73 -5.24
CA SER A 3 33.34 -16.96 -4.77
C SER A 3 33.73 -15.77 -5.66
N LYS A 4 33.41 -15.81 -6.96
CA LYS A 4 33.69 -14.71 -7.90
C LYS A 4 32.72 -13.53 -7.75
N LEU A 5 31.61 -13.69 -7.03
CA LEU A 5 30.61 -12.63 -6.81
C LEU A 5 31.12 -11.54 -5.84
N HIS A 6 32.11 -11.85 -5.01
CA HIS A 6 32.78 -10.88 -4.13
C HIS A 6 33.95 -10.14 -4.81
N HIS A 7 34.27 -10.47 -6.06
CA HIS A 7 35.40 -9.88 -6.77
C HIS A 7 35.15 -8.39 -7.09
N ILE A 8 36.17 -7.53 -6.97
CA ILE A 8 36.01 -6.06 -7.11
C ILE A 8 35.54 -5.66 -8.53
N ASN A 9 35.96 -6.42 -9.55
CA ASN A 9 35.62 -6.20 -10.97
C ASN A 9 34.19 -6.67 -11.30
N SER A 10 33.34 -5.72 -11.70
CA SER A 10 31.94 -5.95 -12.11
C SER A 10 31.78 -6.96 -13.24
N ASN A 11 32.67 -6.95 -14.25
CA ASN A 11 32.59 -7.89 -15.38
C ASN A 11 32.79 -9.34 -14.93
N ILE A 12 33.66 -9.56 -13.92
CA ILE A 12 33.88 -10.89 -13.35
C ILE A 12 32.64 -11.35 -12.58
N LYS A 13 32.02 -10.46 -11.80
CA LYS A 13 30.75 -10.77 -11.11
C LYS A 13 29.63 -11.10 -12.09
N GLN A 14 29.46 -10.25 -13.11
CA GLN A 14 28.43 -10.43 -14.14
C GLN A 14 28.64 -11.75 -14.90
N GLY A 15 29.87 -12.04 -15.32
CA GLY A 15 30.22 -13.31 -15.96
C GLY A 15 29.96 -14.51 -15.06
N ALA A 16 30.24 -14.39 -13.76
CA ALA A 16 29.93 -15.44 -12.78
C ALA A 16 28.43 -15.67 -12.60
N LEU A 17 27.60 -14.62 -12.63
CA LEU A 17 26.13 -14.74 -12.59
C LEU A 17 25.57 -15.41 -13.85
N VAL A 18 26.08 -15.05 -15.02
CA VAL A 18 25.69 -15.68 -16.30
C VAL A 18 26.09 -17.16 -16.29
N GLY A 19 27.33 -17.47 -15.96
CA GLY A 19 27.79 -18.85 -15.88
C GLY A 19 27.07 -19.67 -14.79
N LEU A 20 26.66 -19.05 -13.69
CA LEU A 20 25.83 -19.71 -12.68
C LEU A 20 24.44 -20.03 -13.22
N ARG A 21 23.81 -19.12 -13.97
CA ARG A 21 22.53 -19.38 -14.63
C ARG A 21 22.64 -20.54 -15.63
N GLU A 22 23.69 -20.55 -16.45
CA GLU A 22 23.94 -21.62 -17.43
C GLU A 22 24.13 -22.98 -16.73
N LEU A 23 24.95 -23.02 -15.68
CA LEU A 23 25.17 -24.23 -14.89
C LEU A 23 23.88 -24.77 -14.27
N LEU A 24 23.10 -23.89 -13.63
CA LEU A 24 21.83 -24.28 -13.00
C LEU A 24 20.77 -24.68 -14.03
N SER A 25 20.83 -24.13 -15.25
CA SER A 25 19.98 -24.56 -16.36
C SER A 25 20.36 -25.96 -16.87
N ALA A 26 21.66 -26.26 -16.94
CA ALA A 26 22.16 -27.56 -17.34
C ALA A 26 21.90 -28.65 -16.29
N GLN A 27 21.91 -28.28 -15.00
CA GLN A 27 21.68 -29.21 -13.88
C GLN A 27 20.69 -28.62 -12.86
N PRO A 28 19.37 -28.71 -13.11
CA PRO A 28 18.35 -28.14 -12.24
C PRO A 28 18.35 -28.67 -10.81
N THR A 29 18.80 -29.91 -10.59
CA THR A 29 18.87 -30.51 -9.24
C THR A 29 19.81 -29.76 -8.29
N LEU A 30 20.80 -29.02 -8.83
CA LEU A 30 21.70 -28.19 -8.02
C LEU A 30 21.00 -26.98 -7.42
N ILE A 31 19.90 -26.52 -8.04
CA ILE A 31 19.14 -25.36 -7.58
C ILE A 31 18.58 -25.65 -6.18
N GLU A 32 17.92 -26.79 -6.00
CA GLU A 32 17.33 -27.17 -4.71
C GLU A 32 18.40 -27.51 -3.67
N LEU A 33 19.48 -28.17 -4.07
CA LEU A 33 20.56 -28.58 -3.17
C LEU A 33 21.33 -27.38 -2.59
N HIS A 34 21.51 -26.32 -3.39
CA HIS A 34 22.29 -25.15 -3.03
C HIS A 34 21.46 -23.86 -2.91
N ALA A 35 20.13 -23.97 -2.79
CA ALA A 35 19.20 -22.83 -2.75
C ALA A 35 19.62 -21.77 -1.72
N SER A 36 19.97 -22.19 -0.50
CA SER A 36 20.41 -21.29 0.58
C SER A 36 21.59 -20.41 0.16
N ALA A 37 22.67 -21.04 -0.32
CA ALA A 37 23.89 -20.33 -0.71
C ALA A 37 23.65 -19.43 -1.92
N VAL A 38 22.94 -19.94 -2.94
CA VAL A 38 22.67 -19.18 -4.16
C VAL A 38 21.76 -17.98 -3.88
N LEU A 39 20.66 -18.16 -3.14
CA LEU A 39 19.74 -17.09 -2.81
C LEU A 39 20.40 -16.01 -1.95
N SER A 40 21.23 -16.40 -0.97
CA SER A 40 21.99 -15.47 -0.14
C SER A 40 22.94 -14.60 -0.96
N GLU A 41 23.74 -15.22 -1.82
CA GLU A 41 24.69 -14.50 -2.67
C GLU A 41 24.01 -13.60 -3.70
N VAL A 42 22.90 -14.05 -4.29
CA VAL A 42 22.12 -13.25 -5.23
C VAL A 42 21.45 -12.06 -4.54
N ALA A 43 20.92 -12.26 -3.33
CA ALA A 43 20.27 -11.20 -2.54
C ALA A 43 21.24 -10.05 -2.20
N ALA A 44 22.48 -10.39 -1.84
CA ALA A 44 23.52 -9.40 -1.53
C ALA A 44 23.85 -8.48 -2.72
N LEU A 45 23.60 -8.93 -3.95
CA LEU A 45 23.87 -8.17 -5.18
C LEU A 45 22.74 -7.22 -5.56
N PHE A 46 21.61 -7.18 -4.85
CA PHE A 46 20.53 -6.21 -5.12
C PHE A 46 20.99 -4.77 -4.92
N THR A 47 21.98 -4.55 -4.07
CA THR A 47 22.59 -3.24 -3.79
C THR A 47 23.98 -3.10 -4.40
N ASP A 48 24.36 -3.95 -5.37
CA ASP A 48 25.67 -3.81 -6.01
C ASP A 48 25.79 -2.44 -6.70
N LYS A 49 26.99 -1.85 -6.63
CA LYS A 49 27.27 -0.54 -7.23
C LYS A 49 27.03 -0.53 -8.73
N ASP A 50 27.25 -1.66 -9.39
CA ASP A 50 27.20 -1.80 -10.84
C ASP A 50 25.81 -2.26 -11.32
N GLY A 51 25.20 -1.46 -12.19
CA GLY A 51 23.87 -1.76 -12.73
C GLY A 51 23.81 -3.04 -13.57
N SER A 52 24.91 -3.41 -14.24
CA SER A 52 24.96 -4.65 -15.04
C SER A 52 24.94 -5.90 -14.15
N VAL A 53 25.58 -5.82 -12.99
CA VAL A 53 25.60 -6.87 -11.96
C VAL A 53 24.20 -7.01 -11.34
N ARG A 54 23.57 -5.88 -10.95
CA ARG A 54 22.18 -5.90 -10.44
C ARG A 54 21.21 -6.50 -11.45
N ALA A 55 21.29 -6.09 -12.71
CA ALA A 55 20.44 -6.62 -13.77
C ALA A 55 20.67 -8.13 -14.00
N ALA A 56 21.92 -8.60 -13.92
CA ALA A 56 22.23 -10.03 -13.99
C ALA A 56 21.70 -10.80 -12.77
N ALA A 57 21.77 -10.23 -11.56
CA ALA A 57 21.24 -10.80 -10.34
C ALA A 57 19.71 -10.95 -10.42
N VAL A 58 19.00 -9.93 -10.91
CA VAL A 58 17.54 -9.99 -11.11
C VAL A 58 17.16 -11.09 -12.12
N ARG A 59 17.90 -11.22 -13.24
CA ARG A 59 17.66 -12.30 -14.22
C ARG A 59 17.88 -13.69 -13.62
N LEU A 60 18.93 -13.85 -12.82
CA LEU A 60 19.20 -15.12 -12.14
C LEU A 60 18.14 -15.42 -11.08
N LEU A 61 17.74 -14.43 -10.27
CA LEU A 61 16.67 -14.58 -9.29
C LEU A 61 15.36 -15.05 -9.96
N ARG A 62 14.97 -14.43 -11.07
CA ARG A 62 13.79 -14.83 -11.84
C ARG A 62 13.88 -16.27 -12.33
N PHE A 63 15.03 -16.68 -12.85
CA PHE A 63 15.26 -18.07 -13.26
C PHE A 63 15.11 -19.04 -12.08
N ILE A 64 15.76 -18.75 -10.95
CA ILE A 64 15.66 -19.58 -9.74
C ILE A 64 14.21 -19.64 -9.25
N ALA A 65 13.49 -18.52 -9.30
CA ALA A 65 12.11 -18.44 -8.85
C ALA A 65 11.11 -19.23 -9.71
N GLN A 66 11.46 -19.50 -10.97
CA GLN A 66 10.69 -20.40 -11.83
C GLN A 66 10.96 -21.88 -11.53
N CYS A 67 12.05 -22.20 -10.83
CA CYS A 67 12.48 -23.57 -10.55
C CYS A 67 12.16 -24.04 -9.13
N ILE A 68 12.06 -23.13 -8.16
CA ILE A 68 11.85 -23.48 -6.74
C ILE A 68 10.45 -23.06 -6.30
N PRO A 69 9.64 -23.97 -5.71
CA PRO A 69 8.33 -23.62 -5.17
C PRO A 69 8.45 -22.82 -3.86
N ALA A 70 7.39 -22.08 -3.50
CA ALA A 70 7.40 -21.13 -2.39
C ALA A 70 7.80 -21.79 -1.05
N GLU A 71 7.36 -23.01 -0.79
CA GLU A 71 7.60 -23.76 0.45
C GLU A 71 9.10 -23.98 0.71
N ARG A 72 9.88 -24.14 -0.37
CA ARG A 72 11.32 -24.36 -0.31
C ARG A 72 12.11 -23.05 -0.19
N VAL A 73 11.54 -21.94 -0.64
CA VAL A 73 12.11 -20.59 -0.46
C VAL A 73 11.74 -19.98 0.89
N ALA A 74 10.62 -20.37 1.49
CA ALA A 74 10.10 -19.81 2.73
C ALA A 74 11.14 -19.64 3.85
N PRO A 75 12.04 -20.62 4.13
CA PRO A 75 13.08 -20.46 5.17
C PRO A 75 14.08 -19.34 4.89
N PHE A 76 14.31 -19.01 3.62
CA PHE A 76 15.28 -18.01 3.15
C PHE A 76 14.63 -16.69 2.75
N PHE A 77 13.30 -16.66 2.65
CA PHE A 77 12.55 -15.47 2.27
C PHE A 77 12.80 -14.23 3.17
N PRO A 78 12.98 -14.37 4.51
CA PRO A 78 13.35 -13.23 5.35
C PRO A 78 14.63 -12.51 4.87
N LEU A 79 15.62 -13.27 4.40
CA LEU A 79 16.87 -12.72 3.87
C LEU A 79 16.63 -11.95 2.56
N LEU A 80 15.87 -12.53 1.63
CA LEU A 80 15.49 -11.87 0.37
C LEU A 80 14.72 -10.57 0.63
N SER A 81 13.76 -10.61 1.55
CA SER A 81 12.95 -9.45 1.93
C SER A 81 13.78 -8.36 2.60
N ALA A 82 14.78 -8.71 3.41
CA ALA A 82 15.68 -7.76 4.04
C ALA A 82 16.54 -7.04 3.00
N HIS A 83 17.17 -7.78 2.08
CA HIS A 83 17.96 -7.18 1.00
C HIS A 83 17.10 -6.33 0.05
N LEU A 84 15.88 -6.76 -0.26
CA LEU A 84 14.94 -5.95 -1.03
C LEU A 84 14.61 -4.64 -0.30
N THR A 85 14.33 -4.70 1.00
CA THR A 85 14.04 -3.51 1.81
C THR A 85 15.21 -2.53 1.79
N CYS A 86 16.44 -3.02 1.99
CA CYS A 86 17.65 -2.21 1.89
C CYS A 86 17.82 -1.57 0.50
N ALA A 87 17.48 -2.29 -0.57
CA ALA A 87 17.57 -1.78 -1.93
C ALA A 87 16.50 -0.72 -2.24
N MET A 88 15.26 -0.91 -1.75
CA MET A 88 14.16 0.06 -1.89
C MET A 88 14.42 1.37 -1.15
N THR A 89 15.09 1.33 0.02
CA THR A 89 15.42 2.53 0.81
C THR A 89 16.83 3.06 0.53
N HIS A 90 17.52 2.50 -0.48
CA HIS A 90 18.90 2.85 -0.79
C HIS A 90 19.03 4.30 -1.26
N ILE A 91 20.14 4.97 -0.94
CA ILE A 91 20.39 6.38 -1.30
C ILE A 91 20.51 6.65 -2.82
N SER A 92 20.72 5.61 -3.62
CA SER A 92 20.88 5.68 -5.07
C SER A 92 19.56 5.34 -5.77
N GLU A 93 19.01 6.29 -6.52
CA GLU A 93 17.77 6.11 -7.29
C GLU A 93 17.85 4.94 -8.28
N ALA A 94 19.02 4.70 -8.89
CA ALA A 94 19.21 3.58 -9.80
C ALA A 94 19.11 2.21 -9.09
N ILE A 95 19.54 2.13 -7.83
CA ILE A 95 19.38 0.91 -7.02
C ILE A 95 17.92 0.75 -6.59
N GLN A 96 17.24 1.84 -6.21
CA GLN A 96 15.80 1.82 -5.90
C GLN A 96 14.98 1.33 -7.11
N GLU A 97 15.30 1.81 -8.32
CA GLU A 97 14.63 1.38 -9.55
C GLU A 97 14.83 -0.12 -9.82
N ASP A 98 16.05 -0.63 -9.67
CA ASP A 98 16.32 -2.06 -9.83
C ASP A 98 15.67 -2.91 -8.72
N ALA A 99 15.54 -2.38 -7.51
CA ALA A 99 14.82 -3.03 -6.41
C ALA A 99 13.35 -3.28 -6.77
N LEU A 100 12.71 -2.37 -7.53
CA LEU A 100 11.36 -2.59 -8.02
C LEU A 100 11.26 -3.76 -9.00
N ARG A 101 12.33 -4.06 -9.76
CA ARG A 101 12.39 -5.24 -10.63
C ARG A 101 12.55 -6.53 -9.82
N VAL A 102 13.27 -6.47 -8.70
CA VAL A 102 13.35 -7.59 -7.74
C VAL A 102 11.98 -7.83 -7.11
N LEU A 103 11.30 -6.77 -6.66
CA LEU A 103 9.94 -6.84 -6.14
C LEU A 103 8.98 -7.49 -7.13
N ASP A 104 9.05 -7.14 -8.42
CA ASP A 104 8.21 -7.75 -9.46
C ASP A 104 8.41 -9.26 -9.54
N VAL A 105 9.66 -9.75 -9.46
CA VAL A 105 9.96 -11.18 -9.44
C VAL A 105 9.37 -11.86 -8.21
N LEU A 106 9.48 -11.24 -7.03
CA LEU A 106 8.94 -11.82 -5.79
C LEU A 106 7.40 -11.80 -5.77
N LEU A 107 6.76 -10.78 -6.33
CA LEU A 107 5.30 -10.72 -6.47
C LEU A 107 4.78 -11.78 -7.45
N GLU A 108 5.51 -12.03 -8.54
CA GLU A 108 5.12 -12.97 -9.57
C GLU A 108 5.22 -14.43 -9.10
N HIS A 109 6.26 -14.76 -8.32
CA HIS A 109 6.55 -16.15 -7.93
C HIS A 109 6.23 -16.48 -6.47
N TYR A 110 6.27 -15.50 -5.57
CA TYR A 110 6.12 -15.69 -4.12
C TYR A 110 5.17 -14.68 -3.45
N PRO A 111 3.96 -14.43 -4.00
CA PRO A 111 3.04 -13.43 -3.47
C PRO A 111 2.68 -13.68 -2.00
N GLY A 112 2.46 -14.95 -1.61
CA GLY A 112 2.17 -15.34 -0.23
C GLY A 112 3.25 -15.00 0.77
N LEU A 113 4.50 -15.34 0.47
CA LEU A 113 5.63 -15.03 1.34
C LEU A 113 5.85 -13.51 1.46
N LEU A 114 5.65 -12.77 0.37
CA LEU A 114 5.81 -11.32 0.35
C LEU A 114 4.71 -10.61 1.15
N SER A 115 3.47 -11.10 1.07
CA SER A 115 2.31 -10.52 1.77
C SER A 115 2.48 -10.51 3.30
N GLN A 116 3.19 -11.49 3.85
CA GLN A 116 3.48 -11.61 5.28
C GLN A 116 4.38 -10.47 5.80
N ARG A 117 5.05 -9.73 4.90
CA ARG A 117 5.95 -8.61 5.23
C ARG A 117 5.34 -7.23 4.94
N HIS A 118 4.01 -7.14 4.91
CA HIS A 118 3.28 -5.94 4.51
C HIS A 118 3.63 -4.68 5.30
N THR A 119 3.85 -4.74 6.60
CA THR A 119 4.18 -3.53 7.38
C THR A 119 5.43 -2.83 6.86
N VAL A 120 6.53 -3.56 6.68
CA VAL A 120 7.83 -3.04 6.22
C VAL A 120 7.78 -2.63 4.74
N LEU A 121 7.11 -3.41 3.88
CA LEU A 121 7.06 -3.07 2.46
C LEU A 121 6.19 -1.85 2.20
N LEU A 122 5.08 -1.69 2.92
CA LEU A 122 4.24 -0.51 2.82
C LEU A 122 4.99 0.77 3.23
N THR A 123 5.85 0.72 4.24
CA THR A 123 6.71 1.86 4.60
C THR A 123 7.69 2.19 3.47
N ASN A 124 8.28 1.17 2.84
CA ASN A 124 9.21 1.39 1.72
C ASN A 124 8.50 2.00 0.51
N PHE A 125 7.28 1.54 0.19
CA PHE A 125 6.47 2.15 -0.88
C PHE A 125 6.17 3.62 -0.61
N LEU A 126 5.80 3.94 0.64
CA LEU A 126 5.59 5.32 1.06
C LEU A 126 6.86 6.15 0.90
N GLU A 127 8.02 5.62 1.28
CA GLU A 127 9.29 6.32 1.12
C GLU A 127 9.58 6.62 -0.36
N LEU A 128 9.45 5.62 -1.23
CA LEU A 128 9.70 5.73 -2.68
C LEU A 128 8.79 6.75 -3.39
N ILE A 129 7.55 6.91 -2.93
CA ILE A 129 6.60 7.90 -3.47
C ILE A 129 6.62 9.21 -2.69
N SER A 130 7.17 9.25 -1.49
CA SER A 130 7.34 10.50 -0.75
C SER A 130 8.53 11.28 -1.29
N GLN A 131 8.47 12.61 -1.23
CA GLN A 131 9.65 13.40 -1.52
C GLN A 131 10.49 13.49 -0.25
N LYS A 132 11.75 13.06 -0.35
CA LYS A 132 12.79 13.50 0.58
C LYS A 132 13.00 14.99 0.34
N ARG A 133 12.59 15.85 1.28
CA ARG A 133 12.89 17.29 1.19
C ARG A 133 14.41 17.44 1.18
N LYS A 134 14.99 17.91 0.07
CA LYS A 134 16.36 18.43 0.12
C LYS A 134 16.32 19.57 1.11
N SER A 135 17.13 19.48 2.17
CA SER A 135 17.32 20.56 3.13
C SER A 135 17.68 21.82 2.34
N GLY A 136 16.70 22.71 2.14
CA GLY A 136 16.96 24.03 1.60
C GLY A 136 17.86 24.77 2.58
N THR A 137 18.81 25.51 2.05
CA THR A 137 19.60 26.48 2.81
C THR A 137 18.66 27.54 3.40
N GLY A 138 18.19 27.30 4.61
CA GLY A 138 17.29 28.17 5.34
C GLY A 138 17.02 27.56 6.71
N GLN A 139 17.29 28.33 7.76
CA GLN A 139 17.21 27.96 9.16
C GLN A 139 15.94 27.19 9.53
N ASP A 140 16.02 25.87 9.65
CA ASP A 140 15.15 25.09 10.53
C ASP A 140 15.97 23.95 11.12
N LYS A 141 16.60 24.23 12.27
CA LYS A 141 17.42 23.29 13.05
C LYS A 141 16.54 22.48 14.00
N SER A 142 15.49 21.82 13.49
CA SER A 142 14.79 20.80 14.28
C SER A 142 14.25 19.68 13.40
N GLY A 143 14.72 18.46 13.67
CA GLY A 143 14.11 17.21 13.17
C GLY A 143 14.70 16.68 11.87
N LYS A 144 15.10 15.39 11.90
CA LYS A 144 15.42 14.52 10.75
C LYS A 144 14.60 14.91 9.51
N GLY A 145 15.26 15.06 8.36
CA GLY A 145 14.63 15.45 7.10
C GLY A 145 13.37 14.63 6.80
N GLY A 146 12.20 15.24 7.03
CA GLY A 146 10.92 14.57 6.94
C GLY A 146 10.54 14.24 5.50
N PHE A 147 9.97 13.05 5.32
CA PHE A 147 9.32 12.67 4.07
C PHE A 147 8.00 13.42 3.94
N ALA A 148 7.78 14.09 2.81
CA ALA A 148 6.54 14.81 2.54
C ALA A 148 5.86 14.23 1.30
N LEU A 149 4.57 13.90 1.41
CA LEU A 149 3.70 13.62 0.25
C LEU A 149 3.32 14.94 -0.44
N THR A 150 4.32 15.72 -0.86
CA THR A 150 4.09 17.04 -1.45
C THR A 150 3.28 16.91 -2.75
N ILE A 151 2.23 17.71 -2.88
CA ILE A 151 1.47 17.89 -4.13
C ILE A 151 2.10 19.09 -4.84
N SER A 152 3.07 18.87 -5.73
CA SER A 152 3.40 19.89 -6.72
C SER A 152 2.91 19.45 -8.09
N THR A 153 1.96 20.23 -8.60
CA THR A 153 1.32 20.07 -9.92
C THR A 153 2.27 20.41 -11.07
N ASN A 154 3.43 21.01 -10.77
CA ASN A 154 4.46 21.37 -11.75
C ASN A 154 5.74 20.55 -11.54
N ARG A 155 5.68 19.23 -11.73
CA ARG A 155 6.88 18.38 -11.74
C ARG A 155 7.21 17.94 -13.16
N LYS A 156 8.51 17.77 -13.42
CA LYS A 156 9.01 17.04 -14.58
C LYS A 156 8.24 15.71 -14.68
N ILE A 157 7.68 15.44 -15.86
CA ILE A 157 6.88 14.24 -16.20
C ILE A 157 7.48 12.94 -15.62
N THR A 158 8.81 12.85 -15.57
CA THR A 158 9.57 11.73 -15.00
C THR A 158 9.22 11.41 -13.54
N ALA A 159 8.96 12.41 -12.69
CA ALA A 159 8.60 12.18 -11.29
C ALA A 159 7.18 11.61 -11.14
N GLN A 160 6.25 12.00 -12.01
CA GLN A 160 4.89 11.44 -12.01
C GLN A 160 4.88 10.03 -12.61
N GLN A 161 5.69 9.78 -13.64
CA GLN A 161 5.90 8.44 -14.19
C GLN A 161 6.51 7.48 -13.16
N TRP A 162 7.48 7.94 -12.37
CA TRP A 162 8.02 7.18 -11.24
C TRP A 162 6.92 6.83 -10.22
N ARG A 163 6.16 7.82 -9.76
CA ARG A 163 5.05 7.59 -8.82
C ARG A 163 4.06 6.57 -9.35
N LEU A 164 3.63 6.70 -10.60
CA LEU A 164 2.72 5.75 -11.24
C LEU A 164 3.31 4.33 -11.25
N THR A 165 4.58 4.20 -11.63
CA THR A 165 5.33 2.94 -11.66
C THR A 165 5.36 2.26 -10.28
N VAL A 166 5.58 3.03 -9.22
CA VAL A 166 5.58 2.52 -7.83
C VAL A 166 4.18 2.16 -7.35
N LEU A 167 3.17 2.97 -7.68
CA LEU A 167 1.79 2.76 -7.25
C LEU A 167 1.12 1.57 -7.91
N LEU A 168 1.46 1.28 -9.18
CA LEU A 168 1.00 0.06 -9.84
C LEU A 168 1.52 -1.19 -9.10
N ARG A 169 2.79 -1.17 -8.68
CA ARG A 169 3.39 -2.26 -7.88
C ARG A 169 2.81 -2.34 -6.48
N LEU A 170 2.52 -1.20 -5.85
CA LEU A 170 1.77 -1.17 -4.59
C LEU A 170 0.40 -1.81 -4.77
N GLY A 171 -0.31 -1.51 -5.87
CA GLY A 171 -1.59 -2.15 -6.21
C GLY A 171 -1.47 -3.67 -6.30
N SER A 172 -0.50 -4.19 -7.04
CA SER A 172 -0.22 -5.63 -7.12
C SER A 172 0.15 -6.25 -5.77
N PHE A 173 0.95 -5.55 -4.97
CA PHE A 173 1.31 -5.99 -3.63
C PHE A 173 0.09 -6.07 -2.70
N LEU A 174 -0.76 -5.05 -2.71
CA LEU A 174 -2.00 -5.04 -1.94
C LEU A 174 -2.96 -6.13 -2.38
N GLN A 175 -3.02 -6.42 -3.68
CA GLN A 175 -3.81 -7.53 -4.20
C GLN A 175 -3.31 -8.86 -3.62
N ALA A 176 -2.00 -9.11 -3.62
CA ALA A 176 -1.43 -10.30 -2.98
C ALA A 176 -1.78 -10.38 -1.47
N VAL A 177 -1.71 -9.26 -0.75
CA VAL A 177 -2.14 -9.18 0.67
C VAL A 177 -3.63 -9.46 0.84
N VAL A 178 -4.47 -9.13 -0.14
CA VAL A 178 -5.90 -9.43 -0.09
C VAL A 178 -6.18 -10.90 -0.37
N GLU A 179 -5.50 -11.49 -1.34
CA GLU A 179 -5.70 -12.88 -1.79
C GLU A 179 -5.19 -13.91 -0.77
N GLU A 180 -4.15 -13.59 -0.01
CA GLU A 180 -3.55 -14.46 1.02
C GLU A 180 -4.33 -14.45 2.35
N ARG A 181 -5.49 -13.79 2.39
CA ARG A 181 -6.36 -13.85 3.55
C ARG A 181 -7.10 -15.18 3.57
N PRO A 182 -7.13 -15.89 4.72
CA PRO A 182 -8.08 -16.97 4.90
C PRO A 182 -9.48 -16.43 4.61
N LEU A 183 -10.29 -17.20 3.88
CA LEU A 183 -11.74 -17.03 3.86
C LEU A 183 -12.25 -17.32 5.28
N GLU A 184 -12.09 -16.36 6.20
CA GLU A 184 -12.88 -16.39 7.41
C GLU A 184 -14.32 -16.08 7.00
N GLU A 185 -15.09 -17.16 6.84
CA GLU A 185 -16.55 -17.13 6.90
C GLU A 185 -16.96 -16.30 8.13
N GLY A 186 -17.70 -15.22 7.88
CA GLY A 186 -18.46 -14.58 8.95
C GLY A 186 -17.79 -13.50 9.79
N VAL A 187 -16.60 -12.97 9.46
CA VAL A 187 -16.20 -11.69 10.07
C VAL A 187 -16.91 -10.57 9.33
N THR A 188 -18.10 -10.21 9.82
CA THR A 188 -18.65 -8.87 9.61
C THR A 188 -17.51 -7.91 9.89
N SER A 189 -17.04 -7.28 8.82
CA SER A 189 -16.06 -6.24 8.87
C SER A 189 -16.49 -5.23 9.94
N ARG A 190 -15.87 -5.30 11.13
CA ARG A 190 -15.95 -4.23 12.14
C ARG A 190 -15.36 -2.91 11.61
N ILE A 191 -14.98 -2.85 10.33
CA ILE A 191 -14.71 -1.65 9.53
C ILE A 191 -16.03 -0.90 9.19
N GLY A 192 -16.99 -0.88 10.13
CA GLY A 192 -18.12 0.04 10.17
C GLY A 192 -17.74 1.40 10.75
N LEU A 193 -16.48 1.82 10.57
CA LEU A 193 -15.95 3.12 10.98
C LEU A 193 -15.94 4.10 9.78
N GLY A 194 -16.99 4.04 8.97
CA GLY A 194 -17.25 5.11 8.00
C GLY A 194 -17.79 6.31 8.77
N MET A 195 -17.14 7.46 8.66
CA MET A 195 -17.63 8.74 9.21
C MET A 195 -19.07 9.02 8.73
N TRP A 196 -19.44 8.47 7.56
CA TRP A 196 -20.76 8.57 6.93
C TRP A 196 -21.69 7.38 7.15
N ALA A 197 -21.35 6.42 8.03
CA ALA A 197 -22.22 5.29 8.34
C ALA A 197 -23.41 5.75 9.19
N GLY A 198 -24.36 6.45 8.57
CA GLY A 198 -25.70 6.58 9.11
C GLY A 198 -26.37 5.21 9.15
N GLU A 199 -27.07 4.94 10.25
CA GLU A 199 -27.96 3.80 10.52
C GLU A 199 -28.26 2.95 9.28
N LYS A 200 -27.61 1.79 9.17
CA LYS A 200 -28.08 0.73 8.28
C LYS A 200 -28.30 -0.54 9.09
N GLY A 201 -29.53 -1.03 8.98
CA GLY A 201 -30.11 -2.11 9.77
C GLY A 201 -29.27 -3.39 9.79
N SER A 202 -29.48 -4.16 10.85
CA SER A 202 -28.91 -5.48 11.07
C SER A 202 -29.21 -6.38 9.88
N VAL A 203 -28.21 -6.64 9.03
CA VAL A 203 -28.28 -7.67 8.00
C VAL A 203 -27.93 -8.99 8.68
N LYS A 204 -28.93 -9.84 8.92
CA LYS A 204 -28.68 -11.23 9.32
C LYS A 204 -28.26 -12.02 8.08
N PRO A 205 -27.12 -12.73 8.10
CA PRO A 205 -26.77 -13.64 7.03
C PRO A 205 -27.80 -14.76 6.97
N VAL A 206 -28.26 -15.08 5.76
CA VAL A 206 -29.05 -16.28 5.49
C VAL A 206 -28.06 -17.28 4.91
N ASP A 207 -27.75 -18.33 5.66
CA ASP A 207 -26.96 -19.45 5.14
C ASP A 207 -27.81 -20.23 4.15
N VAL A 208 -27.35 -20.30 2.91
CA VAL A 208 -27.99 -21.06 1.84
C VAL A 208 -27.09 -22.26 1.52
N SER A 209 -27.51 -23.44 1.98
CA SER A 209 -26.91 -24.71 1.54
C SER A 209 -27.42 -25.00 0.12
N TRP A 210 -26.50 -25.27 -0.81
CA TRP A 210 -26.86 -25.57 -2.21
C TRP A 210 -27.57 -26.93 -2.36
N GLU A 211 -27.47 -27.80 -1.37
CA GLU A 211 -28.06 -29.14 -1.39
C GLU A 211 -29.59 -29.12 -1.23
N ASP A 212 -30.13 -28.14 -0.48
CA ASP A 212 -31.57 -28.04 -0.19
C ASP A 212 -32.41 -27.45 -1.35
N HIS A 213 -31.75 -26.77 -2.30
CA HIS A 213 -32.43 -26.07 -3.39
C HIS A 213 -32.60 -26.86 -4.69
N VAL A 214 -31.78 -27.90 -4.91
CA VAL A 214 -31.89 -28.75 -6.11
C VAL A 214 -33.18 -29.58 -6.09
N PHE A 215 -33.72 -29.88 -4.91
CA PHE A 215 -34.92 -30.70 -4.72
C PHE A 215 -36.20 -29.92 -4.41
N GLY A 216 -36.20 -28.59 -4.61
CA GLY A 216 -37.42 -27.79 -4.58
C GLY A 216 -38.10 -27.60 -3.22
N LYS A 217 -37.39 -27.79 -2.09
CA LYS A 217 -37.95 -27.69 -0.74
C LYS A 217 -37.77 -26.35 -0.01
N GLY A 218 -37.37 -25.28 -0.71
CA GLY A 218 -37.30 -23.94 -0.11
C GLY A 218 -37.49 -22.82 -1.13
N LYS A 219 -38.51 -21.98 -0.94
CA LYS A 219 -38.60 -20.68 -1.61
C LYS A 219 -37.79 -19.67 -0.80
N ILE A 220 -36.67 -19.19 -1.35
CA ILE A 220 -35.96 -18.04 -0.78
C ILE A 220 -36.81 -16.80 -1.06
N GLN A 221 -37.49 -16.28 -0.04
CA GLN A 221 -38.22 -15.03 -0.13
C GLN A 221 -37.25 -13.87 0.14
N MET A 222 -36.71 -13.27 -0.93
CA MET A 222 -35.65 -12.25 -0.84
C MET A 222 -36.14 -10.85 -0.41
N PHE A 223 -37.45 -10.65 -0.21
CA PHE A 223 -38.01 -9.32 0.00
C PHE A 223 -39.09 -9.37 1.09
N GLU A 224 -38.80 -8.85 2.27
CA GLU A 224 -39.84 -8.58 3.26
C GLU A 224 -40.18 -7.08 3.37
N ASN A 225 -39.29 -6.16 2.96
CA ASN A 225 -39.45 -4.73 3.31
C ASN A 225 -39.13 -3.70 2.19
N SER A 226 -39.41 -3.94 0.90
CA SER A 226 -39.11 -2.90 -0.11
C SER A 226 -40.15 -2.62 -1.17
N GLY A 227 -41.28 -3.33 -1.23
CA GLY A 227 -42.41 -2.99 -2.12
C GLY A 227 -42.08 -2.88 -3.62
N ALA A 228 -40.86 -3.23 -4.04
CA ALA A 228 -40.38 -3.06 -5.39
C ALA A 228 -40.47 -4.40 -6.15
N VAL A 229 -41.22 -4.40 -7.25
CA VAL A 229 -41.31 -5.53 -8.18
C VAL A 229 -40.14 -5.42 -9.17
N PRO A 230 -39.29 -6.45 -9.34
CA PRO A 230 -38.16 -6.38 -10.26
C PRO A 230 -38.63 -6.40 -11.73
N THR A 231 -38.05 -5.55 -12.57
CA THR A 231 -38.20 -5.65 -14.02
C THR A 231 -37.44 -6.87 -14.53
N PRO A 232 -38.01 -7.68 -15.44
CA PRO A 232 -37.50 -9.00 -15.80
C PRO A 232 -36.21 -8.99 -16.63
N HIS A 233 -35.59 -7.84 -16.88
CA HIS A 233 -34.41 -7.70 -17.76
C HIS A 233 -33.31 -6.94 -17.03
N SER A 234 -32.18 -7.61 -16.77
CA SER A 234 -30.99 -7.00 -16.19
C SER A 234 -30.43 -5.93 -17.11
N ALA A 235 -30.31 -4.68 -16.62
CA ALA A 235 -29.66 -3.58 -17.33
C ALA A 235 -28.11 -3.70 -17.33
N TYR A 236 -27.56 -4.70 -16.65
CA TYR A 236 -26.12 -4.91 -16.55
C TYR A 236 -25.67 -6.02 -17.52
N LYS A 237 -25.03 -5.63 -18.62
CA LYS A 237 -24.22 -6.54 -19.43
C LYS A 237 -22.83 -6.64 -18.82
N LEU A 238 -22.44 -7.84 -18.39
CA LEU A 238 -21.07 -8.16 -17.96
C LEU A 238 -20.12 -7.95 -19.14
N ARG A 239 -19.17 -7.03 -19.01
CA ARG A 239 -18.04 -6.90 -19.96
C ARG A 239 -17.11 -8.08 -19.73
N ILE A 240 -16.98 -8.93 -20.74
CA ILE A 240 -15.96 -9.98 -20.80
C ILE A 240 -14.57 -9.32 -20.76
N ARG A 241 -13.73 -9.84 -19.86
CA ARG A 241 -12.36 -9.41 -19.59
C ARG A 241 -11.49 -9.62 -20.83
N GLN A 242 -11.30 -8.56 -21.63
CA GLN A 242 -10.31 -8.56 -22.70
C GLN A 242 -8.92 -8.44 -22.07
N GLN A 243 -8.01 -9.35 -22.45
CA GLN A 243 -6.60 -9.31 -22.08
C GLN A 243 -6.04 -7.90 -22.32
N VAL A 244 -5.51 -7.28 -21.26
CA VAL A 244 -4.77 -6.03 -21.37
C VAL A 244 -3.41 -6.39 -21.97
N ALA A 245 -3.37 -6.42 -23.30
CA ALA A 245 -2.12 -6.30 -24.03
C ALA A 245 -1.49 -4.95 -23.68
N ALA A 246 -0.19 -4.94 -23.46
CA ALA A 246 0.62 -3.76 -23.20
C ALA A 246 0.42 -2.71 -24.32
N GLY A 247 -0.50 -1.77 -24.08
CA GLY A 247 -0.84 -0.69 -24.98
C GLY A 247 -0.71 0.64 -24.24
N SER A 248 0.20 1.47 -24.73
CA SER A 248 0.40 2.91 -24.45
C SER A 248 -0.59 3.54 -23.48
N VAL A 249 -0.15 3.85 -22.25
CA VAL A 249 -0.89 4.69 -21.30
C VAL A 249 -0.82 6.13 -21.79
N ALA A 250 -1.67 6.46 -22.76
CA ALA A 250 -1.88 7.83 -23.21
C ALA A 250 -2.72 8.59 -22.16
N GLY A 251 -2.06 9.46 -21.40
CA GLY A 251 -2.60 10.78 -21.06
C GLY A 251 -3.82 10.88 -20.14
N THR A 252 -4.05 9.96 -19.20
CA THR A 252 -4.95 10.30 -18.07
C THR A 252 -4.19 11.24 -17.13
N ASN A 253 -4.53 12.53 -17.14
CA ASN A 253 -4.07 13.47 -16.11
C ASN A 253 -4.62 13.02 -14.74
N VAL A 254 -3.85 12.20 -14.04
CA VAL A 254 -4.17 11.78 -12.66
C VAL A 254 -3.95 12.98 -11.76
N GLU A 255 -5.00 13.44 -11.08
CA GLU A 255 -4.91 14.54 -10.12
C GLU A 255 -4.01 14.12 -8.94
N PRO A 256 -2.84 14.75 -8.72
CA PRO A 256 -1.88 14.28 -7.72
C PRO A 256 -2.41 14.31 -6.28
N LEU A 257 -3.36 15.21 -5.99
CA LEU A 257 -4.05 15.29 -4.70
C LEU A 257 -4.92 14.06 -4.46
N ALA A 258 -5.76 13.67 -5.43
CA ALA A 258 -6.64 12.51 -5.30
C ALA A 258 -5.86 11.22 -5.05
N LEU A 259 -4.71 11.08 -5.72
CA LEU A 259 -3.82 9.94 -5.57
C LEU A 259 -3.17 9.88 -4.18
N ASN A 260 -2.71 11.02 -3.64
CA ASN A 260 -2.17 11.08 -2.28
C ASN A 260 -3.23 10.77 -1.22
N VAL A 261 -4.45 11.30 -1.39
CA VAL A 261 -5.54 11.03 -0.45
C VAL A 261 -5.94 9.55 -0.47
N THR A 262 -6.02 8.93 -1.65
CA THR A 262 -6.32 7.49 -1.79
C THR A 262 -5.24 6.64 -1.13
N LEU A 263 -3.97 6.98 -1.35
CA LEU A 263 -2.84 6.33 -0.69
C LEU A 263 -2.96 6.44 0.84
N CYS A 264 -3.23 7.63 1.38
CA CYS A 264 -3.42 7.80 2.81
C CYS A 264 -4.57 6.93 3.36
N GLN A 265 -5.69 6.85 2.64
CA GLN A 265 -6.83 6.01 3.04
C GLN A 265 -6.47 4.53 3.11
N VAL A 266 -5.81 4.01 2.06
CA VAL A 266 -5.36 2.61 2.01
C VAL A 266 -4.40 2.33 3.15
N MET A 267 -3.38 3.19 3.30
CA MET A 267 -2.35 3.00 4.30
C MET A 267 -2.90 3.02 5.72
N VAL A 268 -3.69 4.03 6.10
CA VAL A 268 -4.30 4.11 7.43
C VAL A 268 -5.24 2.92 7.70
N THR A 269 -5.89 2.40 6.67
CA THR A 269 -6.74 1.19 6.78
C THR A 269 -5.92 -0.07 7.04
N LEU A 270 -4.70 -0.14 6.53
CA LEU A 270 -3.78 -1.26 6.79
C LEU A 270 -3.15 -1.15 8.19
N SER A 271 -2.92 0.07 8.71
CA SER A 271 -2.46 0.27 10.10
C SER A 271 -3.40 -0.36 11.13
N LEU A 272 -4.70 -0.28 10.89
CA LEU A 272 -5.75 -0.84 11.76
C LEU A 272 -5.62 -2.36 11.96
N ARG A 273 -4.97 -3.06 11.01
CA ARG A 273 -4.89 -4.52 10.99
C ARG A 273 -3.56 -5.09 11.47
N GLY A 274 -2.52 -4.26 11.54
CA GLY A 274 -1.18 -4.69 11.99
C GLY A 274 -0.97 -4.64 13.50
N GLN A 275 -1.96 -4.14 14.27
CA GLN A 275 -1.84 -3.95 15.72
C GLN A 275 -1.93 -5.25 16.54
N ASP A 276 -2.23 -6.40 15.92
CA ASP A 276 -2.36 -7.66 16.67
C ASP A 276 -1.02 -8.32 16.99
N HIS A 277 0.12 -7.95 16.34
CA HIS A 277 1.35 -8.75 16.49
C HIS A 277 2.74 -8.07 16.57
N VAL A 278 2.91 -6.74 16.56
CA VAL A 278 4.26 -6.15 16.78
C VAL A 278 4.18 -4.86 17.59
N GLY A 279 5.11 -4.70 18.55
CA GLY A 279 5.22 -3.58 19.47
C GLY A 279 5.13 -2.21 18.79
N ALA A 280 4.42 -1.30 19.47
CA ALA A 280 3.95 0.00 18.98
C ALA A 280 5.06 1.05 18.69
N GLU A 281 6.34 0.67 18.60
CA GLU A 281 7.45 1.62 18.49
C GLU A 281 7.92 1.88 17.04
N ASP A 282 7.63 1.03 16.07
CA ASP A 282 8.22 1.13 14.71
C ASP A 282 7.38 1.88 13.65
N ALA A 283 6.18 2.37 13.97
CA ALA A 283 5.27 2.96 12.98
C ALA A 283 5.37 4.49 12.81
N ASP A 284 6.58 5.04 12.68
CA ASP A 284 6.77 6.49 12.42
C ASP A 284 6.43 6.92 10.97
N TRP A 285 5.96 5.98 10.14
CA TRP A 285 5.49 6.25 8.78
C TRP A 285 4.15 6.97 8.72
N LEU A 286 3.38 6.98 9.82
CA LEU A 286 2.19 7.83 9.94
C LEU A 286 2.56 9.31 10.02
N GLY A 287 3.80 9.64 10.40
CA GLY A 287 4.33 11.01 10.43
C GLY A 287 4.18 11.75 9.10
N PRO A 288 4.72 11.22 7.99
CA PRO A 288 4.53 11.78 6.64
C PRO A 288 3.07 12.02 6.25
N ILE A 289 2.16 11.14 6.65
CA ILE A 289 0.71 11.30 6.42
C ILE A 289 0.13 12.44 7.26
N ARG A 290 0.51 12.53 8.54
CA ARG A 290 0.11 13.65 9.42
C ARG A 290 0.57 14.99 8.85
N VAL A 291 1.83 15.08 8.44
CA VAL A 291 2.40 16.29 7.81
C VAL A 291 1.63 16.65 6.54
N PHE A 292 1.38 15.66 5.66
CA PHE A 292 0.60 15.87 4.45
C PHE A 292 -0.81 16.42 4.71
N ILE A 293 -1.54 15.83 5.65
CA ILE A 293 -2.88 16.28 6.04
C ILE A 293 -2.82 17.71 6.57
N ARG A 294 -1.88 17.99 7.49
CA ARG A 294 -1.72 19.31 8.10
C ARG A 294 -1.44 20.38 7.05
N GLU A 295 -0.50 20.14 6.15
CA GLU A 295 -0.16 21.07 5.07
C GLU A 295 -1.33 21.25 4.11
N THR A 296 -2.04 20.18 3.75
CA THR A 296 -3.16 20.25 2.80
C THR A 296 -4.35 21.03 3.37
N LEU A 297 -4.67 20.86 4.66
CA LEU A 297 -5.75 21.59 5.34
C LEU A 297 -5.34 23.02 5.73
N SER A 298 -4.05 23.30 5.94
CA SER A 298 -3.60 24.64 6.34
C SER A 298 -3.25 25.54 5.15
N ASN A 299 -3.03 25.00 3.95
CA ASN A 299 -2.49 25.74 2.80
C ASN A 299 -3.44 26.79 2.16
N GLY A 300 -4.63 27.05 2.72
CA GLY A 300 -5.53 28.09 2.22
C GLY A 300 -6.10 27.87 0.81
N GLY A 301 -5.76 26.75 0.17
CA GLY A 301 -6.23 26.37 -1.16
C GLY A 301 -7.68 25.91 -1.13
N LYS A 302 -8.43 26.18 -2.21
CA LYS A 302 -9.80 25.68 -2.35
C LYS A 302 -9.80 24.16 -2.56
N LEU A 303 -10.05 23.40 -1.50
CA LEU A 303 -10.28 21.96 -1.58
C LEU A 303 -11.68 21.68 -2.16
N SER A 304 -11.77 20.71 -3.08
CA SER A 304 -13.07 20.22 -3.53
C SER A 304 -13.79 19.51 -2.38
N LEU A 305 -15.13 19.49 -2.41
CA LEU A 305 -15.93 18.77 -1.41
C LEU A 305 -15.54 17.29 -1.33
N LYS A 306 -15.23 16.67 -2.47
CA LYS A 306 -14.80 15.26 -2.56
C LYS A 306 -13.44 15.05 -1.87
N HIS A 307 -12.45 15.90 -2.15
CA HIS A 307 -11.12 15.78 -1.55
C HIS A 307 -11.16 16.05 -0.04
N LEU A 308 -11.95 17.04 0.38
CA LEU A 308 -12.11 17.33 1.81
C LEU A 308 -12.81 16.19 2.55
N ALA A 309 -13.90 15.63 2.01
CA ALA A 309 -14.58 14.49 2.63
C ALA A 309 -13.64 13.29 2.77
N ALA A 310 -12.86 13.01 1.73
CA ALA A 310 -11.89 11.92 1.73
C ALA A 310 -10.73 12.15 2.72
N LEU A 311 -10.25 13.39 2.88
CA LEU A 311 -9.25 13.77 3.89
C LEU A 311 -9.79 13.64 5.31
N LEU A 312 -11.02 14.09 5.56
CA LEU A 312 -11.66 13.99 6.88
C LEU A 312 -11.87 12.53 7.30
N GLU A 313 -12.17 11.63 6.37
CA GLU A 313 -12.19 10.18 6.62
C GLU A 313 -10.82 9.64 7.08
N VAL A 314 -9.73 10.11 6.47
CA VAL A 314 -8.37 9.74 6.88
C VAL A 314 -8.09 10.27 8.29
N VAL A 315 -8.40 11.54 8.55
CA VAL A 315 -8.24 12.17 9.88
C VAL A 315 -9.02 11.40 10.94
N TRP A 316 -10.30 11.12 10.67
CA TRP A 316 -11.16 10.36 11.57
C TRP A 316 -10.54 9.01 11.94
N ARG A 317 -10.13 8.24 10.93
CA ARG A 317 -9.49 6.94 11.14
C ARG A 317 -8.21 7.07 11.97
N MET A 318 -7.40 8.09 11.71
CA MET A 318 -6.16 8.34 12.46
C MET A 318 -6.41 8.70 13.93
N ILE A 319 -7.44 9.49 14.22
CA ILE A 319 -7.83 9.86 15.59
C ILE A 319 -8.29 8.62 16.37
N VAL A 320 -9.11 7.78 15.73
CA VAL A 320 -9.60 6.55 16.36
C VAL A 320 -8.48 5.52 16.54
N THR A 321 -7.53 5.42 15.60
CA THR A 321 -6.46 4.42 15.63
C THR A 321 -5.32 4.75 16.57
N GLN A 322 -4.80 5.97 16.52
CA GLN A 322 -3.51 6.28 17.18
C GLN A 322 -3.65 6.47 18.69
N ARG A 323 -4.88 6.66 19.20
CA ARG A 323 -5.20 6.85 20.64
C ARG A 323 -4.24 7.80 21.37
N SER A 324 -3.70 8.78 20.65
CA SER A 324 -2.71 9.73 21.14
C SER A 324 -3.33 11.11 21.18
N ARG A 325 -3.35 11.71 22.38
CA ARG A 325 -3.91 13.05 22.60
C ARG A 325 -3.18 14.10 21.77
N VAL A 326 -1.84 14.06 21.76
CA VAL A 326 -1.01 15.00 20.98
C VAL A 326 -1.31 14.93 19.49
N VAL A 327 -1.45 13.73 18.93
CA VAL A 327 -1.79 13.56 17.51
C VAL A 327 -3.22 14.01 17.23
N THR A 328 -4.15 13.71 18.13
CA THR A 328 -5.55 14.10 18.00
C THR A 328 -5.69 15.62 17.98
N ASP A 329 -5.10 16.30 18.97
CA ASP A 329 -5.13 17.77 19.07
C ASP A 329 -4.51 18.43 17.83
N ASP A 330 -3.37 17.92 17.35
CA ASP A 330 -2.70 18.42 16.16
C ASP A 330 -3.55 18.28 14.88
N LEU A 331 -4.19 17.12 14.68
CA LEU A 331 -5.07 16.87 13.54
C LEU A 331 -6.35 17.73 13.62
N LEU A 332 -6.95 17.85 14.80
CA LEU A 332 -8.13 18.71 15.01
C LEU A 332 -7.82 20.18 14.78
N GLN A 333 -6.63 20.64 15.21
CA GLN A 333 -6.18 22.00 14.95
C GLN A 333 -6.07 22.27 13.45
N ALA A 334 -5.56 21.33 12.66
CA ALA A 334 -5.51 21.46 11.20
C ALA A 334 -6.90 21.57 10.56
N VAL A 335 -7.86 20.75 11.01
CA VAL A 335 -9.26 20.83 10.55
C VAL A 335 -9.91 22.15 10.96
N PHE A 336 -9.60 22.66 12.16
CA PHE A 336 -10.10 23.93 12.64
C PHE A 336 -9.55 25.12 11.84
N VAL A 337 -8.27 25.11 11.49
CA VAL A 337 -7.67 26.11 10.60
C VAL A 337 -8.37 26.12 9.23
N GLN A 338 -8.68 24.95 8.66
CA GLN A 338 -9.45 24.87 7.43
C GLN A 338 -10.85 25.47 7.59
N TYR A 339 -11.52 25.29 8.74
CA TYR A 339 -12.83 25.90 9.03
C TYR A 339 -12.79 27.43 9.15
N GLN A 340 -11.70 27.98 9.71
CA GLN A 340 -11.54 29.43 9.90
C GLN A 340 -11.31 30.21 8.58
N GLN A 341 -11.13 29.54 7.45
CA GLN A 341 -10.93 30.22 6.17
C GLN A 341 -12.18 31.04 5.77
N ARG A 342 -11.96 32.31 5.40
CA ARG A 342 -13.04 33.29 5.13
C ARG A 342 -13.89 32.96 3.90
N ASN A 343 -13.31 32.32 2.88
CA ASN A 343 -13.93 32.09 1.56
C ASN A 343 -14.31 30.62 1.29
N LEU A 344 -14.97 29.95 2.24
CA LEU A 344 -15.43 28.58 2.07
C LEU A 344 -16.87 28.53 1.54
N ALA A 345 -17.14 27.59 0.64
CA ALA A 345 -18.50 27.24 0.24
C ALA A 345 -19.30 26.70 1.45
N VAL A 346 -20.61 26.95 1.47
CA VAL A 346 -21.50 26.49 2.56
C VAL A 346 -21.41 24.98 2.74
N SER A 347 -21.41 24.21 1.64
CA SER A 347 -21.29 22.75 1.67
C SER A 347 -20.00 22.26 2.34
N ILE A 348 -18.89 22.97 2.16
CA ILE A 348 -17.61 22.69 2.82
C ILE A 348 -17.68 23.01 4.32
N ARG A 349 -18.26 24.16 4.71
CA ARG A 349 -18.44 24.50 6.13
C ARG A 349 -19.35 23.51 6.85
N THR A 350 -20.47 23.11 6.23
CA THR A 350 -21.38 22.11 6.79
C THR A 350 -20.68 20.77 6.97
N LEU A 351 -19.85 20.37 6.02
CA LEU A 351 -19.05 19.14 6.10
C LEU A 351 -18.09 19.14 7.30
N LEU A 352 -17.36 20.25 7.52
CA LEU A 352 -16.46 20.42 8.66
C LEU A 352 -17.21 20.43 10.01
N LEU A 353 -18.37 21.09 10.07
CA LEU A 353 -19.20 21.09 11.27
C LEU A 353 -19.76 19.70 11.59
N ARG A 354 -20.19 18.94 10.58
CA ARG A 354 -20.63 17.54 10.76
C ARG A 354 -19.51 16.67 11.32
N PHE A 355 -18.29 16.85 10.84
CA PHE A 355 -17.12 16.15 11.36
C PHE A 355 -16.91 16.40 12.87
N PHE A 356 -16.89 17.68 13.30
CA PHE A 356 -16.77 18.01 14.72
C PHE A 356 -17.94 17.50 15.56
N SER A 357 -19.17 17.59 15.03
CA SER A 357 -20.36 17.06 15.71
C SER A 357 -20.28 15.56 15.94
N GLN A 358 -19.80 14.79 14.95
CA GLN A 358 -19.64 13.34 15.08
C GLN A 358 -18.52 12.98 16.07
N LEU A 359 -17.42 13.74 16.09
CA LEU A 359 -16.35 13.54 17.06
C LEU A 359 -16.85 13.76 18.49
N TYR A 360 -17.61 14.83 18.70
CA TYR A 360 -18.21 15.14 20.01
C TYR A 360 -19.18 14.04 20.48
N ILE A 361 -19.97 13.47 19.58
CA ILE A 361 -20.86 12.33 19.91
C ILE A 361 -20.03 11.09 20.28
N GLN A 362 -18.92 10.82 19.60
CA GLN A 362 -18.06 9.67 19.91
C GLN A 362 -17.23 9.84 21.20
N GLU A 363 -16.86 11.07 21.56
CA GLU A 363 -16.22 11.41 22.85
C GLU A 363 -17.05 10.84 24.03
N HIS A 364 -18.37 10.99 23.95
CA HIS A 364 -19.30 10.51 24.97
C HIS A 364 -19.46 8.98 24.99
N GLN A 365 -19.05 8.29 23.92
CA GLN A 365 -19.37 6.89 23.75
C GLN A 365 -18.25 5.93 24.13
N ASN A 366 -16.94 6.19 23.92
CA ASN A 366 -15.86 5.20 24.29
C ASN A 366 -14.38 5.64 24.16
N HIS A 367 -14.02 6.92 23.93
CA HIS A 367 -12.62 7.30 23.63
C HIS A 367 -12.07 8.43 24.54
N PRO A 368 -11.39 8.09 25.67
CA PRO A 368 -10.93 9.08 26.65
C PRO A 368 -9.81 10.01 26.14
N HIS A 369 -9.09 9.63 25.07
CA HIS A 369 -8.08 10.50 24.44
C HIS A 369 -8.67 11.57 23.52
N ILE A 370 -9.96 11.46 23.19
CA ILE A 370 -10.75 12.47 22.47
C ILE A 370 -11.38 13.44 23.48
N ALA A 371 -11.41 13.07 24.77
CA ALA A 371 -11.98 13.89 25.83
C ALA A 371 -11.14 15.14 26.09
N ARG A 372 -11.80 16.30 26.13
CA ARG A 372 -11.17 17.60 26.42
C ARG A 372 -10.62 17.70 27.84
#